data_AF-A0A3N0ZVM9-F1
#
_entry.id   AF-A0A3N0ZVM9-F1
#
_cell.length_a   1.000
_cell.length_b   1.000
_cell.length_c   1.000
_cell.angle_alpha   90.00
_cell.angle_beta   90.00
_cell.angle_gamma   90.00
#
_symmetry.space_group_name_H-M   'P 1'
#
loop_
_entity.id
_entity.type
_entity.pdbx_description
1 polymer ?
#
loop_
_entity_poly.entity_id
_entity_poly.type
_entity_poly.pdbx_seq_one_letter_code
_entity_poly.pdbx_strand_id
1 'polypeptide(L)' 'MNSIWDIPFVVVDVETTGSDSKKNRITDIACVIVKGGEIISEFESLVNPHQSIPPFISHMTGITYDMVINAPEAND' A
#
# COMPACT_ATOMS: atom_id res chain seq x y z
N MET A 1 32.13 -7.25 4.52
CA MET A 1 30.95 -6.62 3.89
C MET A 1 29.81 -6.74 4.88
N ASN A 2 29.06 -5.67 5.11
CA ASN A 2 27.84 -5.77 5.92
C ASN A 2 26.80 -6.54 5.11
N SER A 3 26.05 -7.42 5.77
CA SER A 3 24.91 -8.07 5.15
C SER A 3 23.84 -7.02 4.86
N ILE A 4 23.06 -7.18 3.79
CA ILE A 4 21.85 -6.35 3.59
C ILE A 4 20.91 -6.47 4.78
N TRP A 5 20.95 -7.60 5.48
CA TRP A 5 20.18 -7.85 6.70
C TRP A 5 20.63 -6.99 7.89
N ASP A 6 21.86 -6.49 7.91
CA ASP A 6 22.35 -5.68 9.04
C ASP A 6 21.92 -4.20 8.93
N ILE A 7 21.40 -3.79 7.77
CA ILE A 7 20.94 -2.44 7.48
C ILE A 7 19.41 -2.42 7.60
N PRO A 8 18.80 -1.54 8.43
CA PRO A 8 17.35 -1.39 8.45
C PRO A 8 16.84 -0.94 7.08
N PHE A 9 15.86 -1.64 6.53
CA PHE A 9 15.18 -1.24 5.29
C PHE A 9 13.67 -1.33 5.45
N VAL A 10 12.95 -0.59 4.60
CA VAL A 10 11.49 -0.63 4.55
C VAL A 10 11.08 -1.40 3.31
N VAL A 11 10.26 -2.43 3.48
CA VAL A 11 9.53 -3.06 2.38
C VAL A 11 8.20 -2.34 2.28
N VAL A 12 7.88 -1.84 1.08
CA VAL A 12 6.64 -1.13 0.80
C VAL A 12 5.89 -1.92 -0.26
N ASP A 13 4.61 -2.12 -0.02
CA ASP A 13 3.66 -2.64 -1.00
C ASP A 13 2.48 -1.69 -1.12
N VAL A 14 1.90 -1.62 -2.32
CA VAL A 14 0.78 -0.73 -2.61
C VAL A 14 -0.24 -1.40 -3.50
N GLU A 15 -1.50 -1.17 -3.19
CA GLU A 15 -2.61 -1.51 -4.09
C GLU A 15 -3.15 -0.25 -4.76
N THR A 16 -3.63 -0.40 -5.98
CA THR A 16 -4.02 0.73 -6.82
C THR A 16 -5.30 0.44 -7.59
N THR A 17 -5.98 1.48 -8.06
CA THR A 17 -7.15 1.35 -8.95
C THR A 17 -6.81 0.84 -10.37
N GLY A 18 -5.54 0.48 -10.63
CA GLY A 18 -5.00 -0.03 -11.88
C GLY A 18 -3.52 0.35 -12.09
N SER A 19 -2.90 -0.13 -13.17
CA SER A 19 -1.44 -0.04 -13.38
C SER A 19 -0.93 1.24 -14.08
N ASP A 20 -1.81 2.13 -14.56
CA ASP A 20 -1.39 3.37 -15.23
C ASP A 20 -1.22 4.49 -14.20
N SER A 21 0.03 4.84 -13.87
CA SER A 21 0.35 5.85 -12.84
C SER A 21 -0.20 7.25 -13.12
N LYS A 22 -0.57 7.57 -14.36
CA LYS A 22 -1.20 8.88 -14.68
C LYS A 22 -2.70 8.87 -14.40
N LYS A 23 -3.35 7.70 -14.50
CA LYS A 23 -4.81 7.57 -14.39
C LYS A 23 -5.27 6.98 -13.07
N ASN A 24 -4.49 6.05 -12.51
CA ASN A 24 -4.85 5.30 -11.32
C ASN A 24 -4.31 5.95 -10.05
N ARG A 25 -4.84 5.53 -8.90
CA ARG A 25 -4.52 6.07 -7.58
C ARG A 25 -4.35 4.91 -6.60
N ILE A 26 -3.57 5.16 -5.54
CA ILE A 26 -3.35 4.22 -4.45
C ILE A 26 -4.67 4.04 -3.68
N THR A 27 -4.95 2.80 -3.29
CA THR A 27 -6.08 2.40 -2.43
C THR A 27 -5.63 1.85 -1.09
N ASP A 28 -4.39 1.34 -1.01
CA ASP A 28 -3.77 0.81 0.20
C ASP A 28 -2.25 0.99 0.12
N ILE A 29 -1.62 1.22 1.28
CA ILE A 29 -0.17 1.23 1.45
C ILE A 29 0.21 0.46 2.72
N ALA A 30 1.10 -0.52 2.55
CA ALA A 30 1.70 -1.28 3.65
C ALA A 30 3.21 -1.07 3.69
N CYS A 31 3.75 -0.83 4.87
CA CYS A 31 5.17 -0.64 5.13
C CYS A 31 5.62 -1.53 6.29
N VAL A 32 6.67 -2.31 6.09
CA VAL A 32 7.33 -3.05 7.17
C VAL A 32 8.80 -2.69 7.26
N ILE A 33 9.27 -2.38 8.46
CA ILE A 33 10.69 -2.13 8.72
C ILE A 33 11.34 -3.47 9.08
N VAL A 34 12.37 -3.85 8.33
CA VAL A 34 13.09 -5.11 8.50
C VAL A 34 14.52 -4.83 8.95
N LYS A 35 14.99 -5.56 9.97
CA LYS A 35 16.38 -5.55 10.43
C LYS A 35 16.76 -6.92 10.98
N GLY A 36 17.90 -7.45 10.55
CA GLY A 36 18.41 -8.75 10.96
C GLY A 36 17.56 -9.93 10.46
N GLY A 37 16.74 -9.72 9.43
CA GLY A 37 15.76 -10.71 8.96
C GLY A 37 14.43 -10.68 9.72
N GLU A 38 14.29 -9.82 10.72
CA GLU A 38 13.08 -9.68 11.55
C GLU A 38 12.30 -8.41 11.17
N ILE A 39 10.97 -8.47 11.24
CA ILE A 39 10.10 -7.29 11.16
C ILE A 39 10.11 -6.61 12.53
N ILE A 40 10.50 -5.34 12.55
CA ILE A 40 10.63 -4.55 13.79
C ILE A 40 9.58 -3.43 13.91
N SER A 41 8.83 -3.16 12.84
CA SER A 41 7.71 -2.22 12.84
C SER A 41 6.84 -2.44 11.60
N GLU A 42 5.56 -2.15 11.74
CA GLU A 42 4.57 -2.27 10.67
C GLU A 42 3.70 -1.00 10.63
N PHE A 43 3.27 -0.63 9.43
CA PHE A 43 2.29 0.42 9.18
C PHE A 43 1.45 -0.02 7.98
N GLU A 44 0.13 0.17 8.08
CA GLU A 44 -0.80 -0.12 7.01
C GLU A 44 -1.90 0.93 7.05
N SER A 45 -2.32 1.41 5.88
CA SER A 45 -3.48 2.28 5.76
C SER A 45 -4.13 2.14 4.40
N LEU A 46 -5.45 2.03 4.41
CA LEU A 46 -6.25 2.37 3.24
C LEU A 46 -6.05 3.84 2.88
N VAL A 47 -6.26 4.17 1.61
CA VAL A 47 -6.16 5.53 1.07
C VAL A 47 -7.38 5.80 0.23
N ASN A 48 -7.99 6.97 0.36
CA ASN A 48 -9.09 7.37 -0.50
C ASN A 48 -8.56 7.71 -1.91
N PRO A 49 -8.88 6.93 -2.96
CA PRO A 49 -8.36 7.17 -4.30
C PRO A 49 -9.11 8.29 -5.03
N HIS A 50 -10.20 8.82 -4.46
CA HIS A 50 -11.13 9.78 -5.09
C HIS A 50 -11.66 9.33 -6.45
N GLN A 51 -11.78 8.02 -6.67
CA GLN A 51 -12.35 7.43 -7.88
C GLN A 51 -12.87 6.02 -7.63
N SER A 52 -13.68 5.51 -8.56
CA SER A 52 -14.17 4.13 -8.53
C SER A 52 -13.03 3.12 -8.70
N ILE A 53 -13.16 1.96 -8.03
CA ILE A 53 -12.27 0.80 -8.22
C ILE A 53 -12.90 -0.12 -9.28
N PRO A 54 -12.21 -0.46 -10.39
CA PRO A 54 -12.74 -1.40 -11.37
C PRO A 54 -13.03 -2.78 -10.74
N PRO A 55 -14.10 -3.49 -11.14
CA PRO A 55 -14.47 -4.77 -10.51
C PRO A 55 -13.37 -5.82 -10.52
N PHE A 56 -12.56 -5.90 -11.59
CA PHE A 56 -11.43 -6.81 -11.67
C PHE A 56 -10.33 -6.49 -10.63
N ILE A 57 -10.06 -5.20 -10.39
CA ILE A 57 -9.11 -4.76 -9.39
C ILE A 57 -9.65 -5.09 -7.99
N SER A 58 -10.91 -4.74 -7.72
CA SER A 58 -11.55 -5.06 -6.44
C SER A 58 -11.57 -6.57 -6.16
N HIS A 59 -11.77 -7.41 -7.18
CA HIS A 59 -11.68 -8.86 -7.05
C HIS A 59 -10.26 -9.36 -6.77
N MET A 60 -9.25 -8.74 -7.39
CA MET A 60 -7.85 -9.13 -7.22
C MET A 60 -7.30 -8.75 -5.85
N THR A 61 -7.60 -7.53 -5.39
CA THR A 61 -7.03 -6.97 -4.15
C THR A 61 -7.93 -7.18 -2.93
N GLY A 62 -9.22 -7.47 -3.14
CA GLY A 62 -10.23 -7.52 -2.09
C GLY A 62 -10.70 -6.14 -1.61
N ILE A 63 -10.13 -5.05 -2.12
CA ILE A 63 -10.46 -3.68 -1.70
C ILE A 63 -11.69 -3.18 -2.46
N THR A 64 -12.70 -2.73 -1.73
CA THR A 64 -13.94 -2.19 -2.29
C THR A 64 -14.01 -0.67 -2.15
N TYR A 65 -14.86 -0.03 -2.95
CA TYR A 65 -15.08 1.42 -2.85
C TYR A 65 -15.53 1.85 -1.44
N ASP A 66 -16.39 1.07 -0.80
CA ASP A 66 -16.94 1.37 0.54
C ASP A 66 -15.85 1.35 1.63
N MET A 67 -14.78 0.58 1.44
CA MET A 67 -13.65 0.54 2.35
C MET A 67 -12.81 1.83 2.28
N VAL A 68 -12.70 2.43 1.09
CA VAL A 68 -11.77 3.54 0.83
C VAL A 68 -12.42 4.92 0.81
N ILE A 69 -13.75 5.01 0.67
CA ILE A 69 -14.45 6.29 0.50
C ILE A 69 -14.30 7.24 1.71
N ASN A 70 -14.04 6.69 2.89
CA ASN A 70 -13.78 7.46 4.12
C ASN A 70 -12.37 7.21 4.68
N ALA A 71 -11.48 6.59 3.90
CA ALA A 71 -10.08 6.38 4.29
C ALA A 71 -9.31 7.73 4.27
N PRO A 72 -8.15 7.80 4.95
CA PRO A 72 -7.29 8.98 4.91
C PRO A 72 -6.96 9.46 3.50
N GLU A 73 -6.69 10.75 3.38
CA GLU A 73 -6.12 11.35 2.20
C GLU A 73 -4.66 10.91 2.02
N ALA A 74 -4.18 10.88 0.78
CA ALA A 74 -2.78 10.52 0.51
C ALA A 74 -1.74 11.49 1.13
N ASN A 75 -2.19 12.65 1.62
CA ASN A 75 -1.35 13.68 2.23
C ASN A 75 -1.67 13.90 3.73
N ASP A 76 -2.51 13.06 4.34
CA ASP A 76 -2.72 13.06 5.80
C ASP A 76 -1.47 12.55 6.53
#